data_AF-A0A3M2BKQ4-F1
#
_entry.id   AF-A0A3M2BKQ4-F1
#
_cell.length_a   1.000
_cell.length_b   1.000
_cell.length_c   1.000
_cell.angle_alpha   90.00
_cell.angle_beta   90.00
_cell.angle_gamma   90.00
#
_symmetry.space_group_name_H-M   'P 1'
#
loop_
_entity.id
_entity.type
_entity.pdbx_description
1 polymer ?
#
loop_
_entity_poly.entity_id
_entity_poly.type
_entity_poly.pdbx_seq_one_letter_code
_entity_poly.pdbx_strand_id
1 'polypeptide(L)'
;MTRRTLTALLLTLLTHPGIAQTTSPETTPNTPKDWGVPLAHEPLVVDGAGVRMSVPVDSLIEHDVYDKIATSKVILPDNLGAVVVQERRTRKLDLDTEAVADEIIKQLLAIGGRFGFIHDDDDLSVGRDEHGNPEPVIVTSRSVLLSRNKQYPVAGYKADHAYVAIPREGSDDYTVRGSTLVKTDPGRFILFELYTSRAHYKKAREMYEVMLATATIEDPAHIAARRAAAIDAGVKALATLTESDYREIFENHPERWERLYRTAPTGATSDEEEIGYRRIRARIGQRGEMSPNKPRQKWSSDDEQEGYIVQIDARLLDLGGIIDTRSTYFLSLDRNEEAWVVNMSIRKEAGTSRWQEIGARRGSEMSVNIVPESAARTKIRPQIQGEGYISMVESFMLPQILAHIAIPADYAFYSYQTSSGTIRMRYDSLDAPGREDGPWTLTTRLNADAPPQVTTIAPDGRILLTKLSDGRRWEPIQFEQLVRLWKNKGLPLD
;
A
#
# COMPACT_ATOMS: atom_id res chain seq x y z
N MET A 1 -25.00 -10.43 12.19
CA MET A 1 -24.45 -9.11 12.55
C MET A 1 -22.95 -9.14 12.31
N THR A 2 -22.53 -8.77 11.10
CA THR A 2 -21.14 -8.86 10.62
C THR A 2 -20.50 -7.48 10.64
N ARG A 3 -19.42 -7.34 11.42
CA ARG A 3 -18.52 -6.17 11.39
C ARG A 3 -17.86 -6.12 10.01
N ARG A 4 -18.20 -5.11 9.19
CA ARG A 4 -17.44 -4.75 7.98
C ARG A 4 -16.58 -3.54 8.32
N THR A 5 -15.28 -3.77 8.40
CA THR A 5 -14.26 -2.72 8.44
C THR A 5 -14.17 -2.11 7.05
N LEU A 6 -14.37 -0.79 6.93
CA LEU A 6 -14.14 -0.05 5.69
C LEU A 6 -12.62 0.05 5.47
N THR A 7 -12.10 -0.65 4.48
CA THR A 7 -10.74 -0.46 3.96
C THR A 7 -10.88 0.05 2.52
N ALA A 8 -10.41 1.26 2.26
CA ALA A 8 -10.41 1.85 0.93
C ALA A 8 -9.23 1.29 0.13
N LEU A 9 -9.52 0.64 -1.00
CA LEU A 9 -8.57 0.04 -1.92
C LEU A 9 -8.61 0.82 -3.24
N LEU A 10 -7.46 1.20 -3.80
CA LEU A 10 -7.36 1.87 -5.09
C LEU A 10 -6.24 1.26 -5.93
N LEU A 11 -6.61 0.89 -7.16
CA LEU A 11 -5.90 0.06 -8.14
C LEU A 11 -5.79 0.82 -9.45
N THR A 12 -4.63 0.77 -10.14
CA THR A 12 -4.43 0.42 -11.59
C THR A 12 -2.92 0.48 -11.97
N LEU A 13 -2.62 0.33 -13.28
CA LEU A 13 -1.43 -0.20 -13.97
C LEU A 13 -0.88 0.73 -15.11
N LEU A 14 0.47 0.79 -15.24
CA LEU A 14 1.41 0.80 -16.42
C LEU A 14 1.76 1.99 -17.37
N THR A 15 3.08 1.96 -17.69
CA THR A 15 3.91 2.42 -18.85
C THR A 15 4.59 3.80 -18.84
N HIS A 16 5.93 3.82 -18.66
CA HIS A 16 6.92 4.81 -19.17
C HIS A 16 8.24 4.12 -19.60
N PRO A 17 9.07 4.75 -20.48
CA PRO A 17 10.28 4.16 -21.05
C PRO A 17 11.53 4.32 -20.16
N GLY A 18 12.58 3.55 -20.48
CA GLY A 18 13.71 3.24 -19.60
C GLY A 18 14.73 4.35 -19.30
N ILE A 19 15.45 4.15 -18.19
CA ILE A 19 16.67 4.84 -17.78
C ILE A 19 17.71 3.77 -17.39
N ALA A 20 18.99 4.11 -17.64
CA ALA A 20 20.16 3.25 -17.70
C ALA A 20 20.57 2.56 -16.37
N GLN A 21 21.12 1.35 -16.54
CA GLN A 21 21.58 0.44 -15.48
C GLN A 21 22.92 0.86 -14.87
N THR A 22 23.02 0.79 -13.54
CA THR A 22 24.29 0.56 -12.83
C THR A 22 24.49 -0.95 -12.70
N THR A 23 25.67 -1.44 -13.08
CA THR A 23 25.98 -2.85 -13.28
C THR A 23 26.10 -3.63 -11.97
N SER A 24 25.12 -4.49 -11.70
CA SER A 24 25.26 -5.68 -10.84
C SER A 24 25.86 -6.84 -11.66
N PRO A 25 26.51 -7.84 -11.03
CA PRO A 25 27.24 -8.90 -11.73
C PRO A 25 26.34 -9.67 -12.71
N GLU A 26 26.84 -9.89 -13.93
CA GLU A 26 26.16 -10.57 -15.03
C GLU A 26 25.71 -11.99 -14.64
N THR A 27 24.42 -12.16 -14.34
CA THR A 27 23.72 -13.38 -14.71
C THR A 27 23.47 -13.33 -16.21
N THR A 28 24.00 -14.31 -16.94
CA THR A 28 23.82 -14.50 -18.38
C THR A 28 22.36 -14.26 -18.79
N PRO A 29 22.09 -13.42 -19.81
CA PRO A 29 20.72 -13.19 -20.25
C PRO A 29 20.19 -14.47 -20.88
N ASN A 30 19.27 -15.14 -20.19
CA ASN A 30 18.47 -16.21 -20.77
C ASN A 30 17.75 -15.66 -21.99
N THR A 31 17.99 -16.25 -23.16
CA THR A 31 17.16 -16.06 -24.36
C THR A 31 15.69 -16.06 -23.98
N PRO A 32 14.82 -15.15 -24.48
CA PRO A 32 13.42 -15.09 -24.10
C PRO A 32 12.78 -16.46 -24.37
N LYS A 33 12.51 -17.20 -23.29
CA LYS A 33 11.80 -18.47 -23.39
C LYS A 33 10.37 -18.13 -23.81
N ASP A 34 9.93 -18.69 -24.94
CA ASP A 34 8.53 -18.59 -25.34
C ASP A 34 7.70 -19.45 -24.38
N TRP A 35 6.95 -18.77 -23.51
CA TRP A 35 6.14 -19.41 -22.48
C TRP A 35 4.73 -19.77 -22.99
N GLY A 36 4.35 -19.38 -24.21
CA GLY A 36 2.99 -19.57 -24.74
C GLY A 36 1.91 -18.75 -24.02
N VAL A 37 2.29 -17.88 -23.08
CA VAL A 37 1.41 -16.95 -22.36
C VAL A 37 1.91 -15.52 -22.65
N PRO A 38 1.08 -14.62 -23.20
CA PRO A 38 1.48 -13.24 -23.40
C PRO A 38 1.65 -12.56 -22.04
N LEU A 39 2.82 -11.95 -21.82
CA LEU A 39 3.18 -11.29 -20.56
C LEU A 39 3.18 -9.77 -20.72
N ALA A 40 2.73 -9.07 -19.69
CA ALA A 40 2.83 -7.62 -19.61
C ALA A 40 4.30 -7.17 -19.64
N HIS A 41 4.56 -6.02 -20.27
CA HIS A 41 5.91 -5.47 -20.42
C HIS A 41 6.54 -5.08 -19.09
N GLU A 42 5.76 -4.52 -18.18
CA GLU A 42 6.21 -4.20 -16.84
C GLU A 42 5.83 -5.35 -15.89
N PRO A 43 6.81 -5.90 -15.15
CA PRO A 43 6.54 -6.95 -14.18
C PRO A 43 5.89 -6.38 -12.92
N LEU A 44 5.11 -7.23 -12.26
CA LEU A 44 4.65 -6.99 -10.90
C LEU A 44 5.86 -6.95 -9.96
N VAL A 45 5.91 -5.92 -9.11
CA VAL A 45 6.86 -5.80 -8.01
C VAL A 45 6.09 -5.85 -6.68
N VAL A 46 6.53 -6.71 -5.77
CA VAL A 46 6.00 -6.87 -4.41
C VAL A 46 7.15 -6.58 -3.45
N ASP A 47 7.40 -5.30 -3.16
CA ASP A 47 8.60 -4.88 -2.38
C ASP A 47 8.62 -5.47 -0.97
N GLY A 48 7.44 -5.65 -0.35
CA GLY A 48 7.31 -6.30 0.95
C GLY A 48 7.92 -7.71 0.96
N ALA A 49 7.73 -8.46 -0.14
CA ALA A 49 8.25 -9.82 -0.31
C ALA A 49 9.57 -9.87 -1.11
N GLY A 50 10.07 -8.74 -1.63
CA GLY A 50 11.23 -8.73 -2.53
C GLY A 50 10.99 -9.45 -3.86
N VAL A 51 9.73 -9.62 -4.29
CA VAL A 51 9.40 -10.39 -5.50
C VAL A 51 9.24 -9.47 -6.70
N ARG A 52 9.82 -9.85 -7.83
CA ARG A 52 9.50 -9.28 -9.14
C ARG A 52 9.17 -10.41 -10.11
N MET A 53 8.02 -10.37 -10.78
CA MET A 53 7.58 -11.41 -11.71
C MET A 53 6.75 -10.83 -12.86
N SER A 54 6.80 -11.47 -14.02
CA SER A 54 5.92 -11.09 -15.12
C SER A 54 4.50 -11.57 -14.84
N VAL A 55 3.52 -10.76 -15.22
CA VAL A 55 2.09 -11.11 -15.14
C VAL A 55 1.51 -11.28 -16.55
N PRO A 56 0.48 -12.11 -16.75
CA PRO A 56 -0.20 -12.18 -18.04
C PRO A 56 -0.76 -10.82 -18.46
N VAL A 57 -0.74 -10.52 -19.77
CA VAL A 57 -1.42 -9.35 -20.34
C VAL A 57 -2.90 -9.37 -19.95
N ASP A 58 -3.49 -8.19 -19.74
CA ASP A 58 -4.89 -7.98 -19.30
C ASP A 58 -5.22 -8.46 -17.88
N SER A 59 -4.21 -8.84 -17.09
CA SER A 59 -4.41 -9.11 -15.65
C SER A 59 -4.70 -7.81 -14.89
N LEU A 60 -5.60 -7.88 -13.90
CA LEU A 60 -5.84 -6.78 -12.96
C LEU A 60 -5.04 -7.03 -11.68
N ILE A 61 -4.21 -6.06 -11.27
CA ILE A 61 -3.38 -6.19 -10.05
C ILE A 61 -3.99 -5.38 -8.92
N GLU A 62 -4.46 -6.06 -7.88
CA GLU A 62 -4.93 -5.49 -6.63
C GLU A 62 -3.86 -5.56 -5.53
N HIS A 63 -3.67 -4.48 -4.77
CA HIS A 63 -2.85 -4.48 -3.57
C HIS A 63 -3.75 -4.32 -2.35
N ASP A 64 -3.69 -5.27 -1.42
CA ASP A 64 -4.46 -5.24 -0.18
C ASP A 64 -3.56 -5.42 1.04
N VAL A 65 -3.95 -4.79 2.13
CA VAL A 65 -3.25 -4.82 3.41
C VAL A 65 -4.24 -5.29 4.47
N TYR A 66 -4.21 -6.58 4.75
CA TYR A 66 -5.03 -7.17 5.82
C TYR A 66 -4.16 -7.51 7.02
N ASP A 67 -4.51 -6.99 8.20
CA ASP A 67 -3.86 -7.30 9.48
C ASP A 67 -2.31 -7.21 9.44
N LYS A 68 -1.79 -6.14 8.79
CA LYS A 68 -0.35 -5.86 8.60
C LYS A 68 0.38 -6.80 7.64
N ILE A 69 -0.33 -7.70 6.96
CA ILE A 69 0.24 -8.52 5.89
C ILE A 69 -0.11 -7.86 4.57
N ALA A 70 0.94 -7.48 3.86
CA ALA A 70 0.83 -7.03 2.49
C ALA A 70 0.53 -8.21 1.57
N THR A 71 -0.50 -8.07 0.76
CA THR A 71 -0.91 -9.03 -0.25
C THR A 71 -0.97 -8.32 -1.59
N SER A 72 -0.27 -8.85 -2.59
CA SER A 72 -0.48 -8.48 -3.99
C SER A 72 -1.31 -9.58 -4.65
N LYS A 73 -2.47 -9.22 -5.18
CA LYS A 73 -3.40 -10.13 -5.85
C LYS A 73 -3.48 -9.80 -7.33
N VAL A 74 -3.26 -10.79 -8.18
CA VAL A 74 -3.36 -10.68 -9.63
C VAL A 74 -4.60 -11.44 -10.07
N ILE A 75 -5.63 -10.74 -10.52
CA ILE A 75 -6.77 -11.36 -11.20
C ILE A 75 -6.34 -11.68 -12.63
N LEU A 76 -6.36 -12.96 -12.97
CA LEU A 76 -5.98 -13.45 -14.29
C LEU A 76 -7.01 -13.02 -15.34
N PRO A 77 -6.61 -12.93 -16.63
CA PRO A 77 -7.49 -12.52 -17.73
C PRO A 77 -8.76 -13.36 -17.79
N ASP A 78 -9.83 -12.82 -18.34
CA ASP A 78 -11.14 -13.47 -18.47
C ASP A 78 -11.72 -14.02 -17.15
N ASN A 79 -11.26 -13.51 -16.00
CA ASN A 79 -11.57 -14.05 -14.68
C ASN A 79 -11.24 -15.56 -14.54
N LEU A 80 -10.15 -16.00 -15.17
CA LEU A 80 -9.68 -17.40 -15.08
C LEU A 80 -9.33 -17.81 -13.63
N GLY A 81 -8.96 -16.84 -12.79
CA GLY A 81 -8.64 -17.05 -11.39
C GLY A 81 -7.97 -15.83 -10.79
N ALA A 82 -7.41 -15.99 -9.59
CA ALA A 82 -6.56 -14.99 -8.97
C ALA A 82 -5.30 -15.64 -8.37
N VAL A 83 -4.17 -14.95 -8.46
CA VAL A 83 -2.91 -15.31 -7.82
C VAL A 83 -2.64 -14.33 -6.70
N VAL A 84 -2.44 -14.80 -5.47
CA VAL A 84 -2.09 -13.97 -4.32
C VAL A 84 -0.64 -14.22 -3.94
N VAL A 85 0.12 -13.16 -3.70
CA VAL A 85 1.51 -13.23 -3.26
C VAL A 85 1.65 -12.45 -1.96
N GLN A 86 2.25 -13.11 -0.95
CA GLN A 86 2.36 -12.56 0.39
C GLN A 86 3.66 -13.02 1.08
N GLU A 87 4.24 -12.11 1.86
CA GLU A 87 5.30 -12.45 2.80
C GLU A 87 4.67 -12.98 4.11
N ARG A 88 5.20 -14.09 4.62
CA ARG A 88 4.84 -14.65 5.93
C ARG A 88 6.07 -14.69 6.81
N ARG A 89 5.91 -14.21 8.05
CA ARG A 89 6.97 -14.21 9.07
C ARG A 89 6.55 -15.04 10.26
N THR A 90 7.50 -15.76 10.84
CA THR A 90 7.34 -16.54 12.07
C THR A 90 8.51 -16.31 13.00
N ARG A 91 8.29 -16.49 14.30
CA ARG A 91 9.35 -16.47 15.31
C ARG A 91 10.12 -17.79 15.36
N LYS A 92 9.57 -18.86 14.80
CA LYS A 92 10.24 -20.17 14.68
C LYS A 92 11.17 -20.15 13.46
N LEU A 93 12.44 -19.84 13.69
CA LEU A 93 13.42 -19.57 12.62
C LEU A 93 13.82 -20.83 11.83
N ASP A 94 13.71 -21.97 12.48
CA ASP A 94 14.11 -23.30 12.02
C ASP A 94 13.00 -24.05 11.26
N LEU A 95 11.78 -23.50 11.15
CA LEU A 95 10.70 -24.16 10.41
C LEU A 95 11.14 -24.51 8.98
N ASP A 96 10.97 -25.78 8.64
CA ASP A 96 11.24 -26.27 7.30
C ASP A 96 10.09 -25.95 6.34
N THR A 97 10.43 -25.74 5.06
CA THR A 97 9.45 -25.43 4.01
C THR A 97 8.42 -26.55 3.87
N GLU A 98 8.86 -27.82 3.94
CA GLU A 98 7.98 -28.97 3.78
C GLU A 98 6.97 -29.06 4.92
N ALA A 99 7.41 -28.85 6.17
CA ALA A 99 6.55 -28.88 7.34
C ALA A 99 5.48 -27.78 7.31
N VAL A 100 5.83 -26.58 6.86
CA VAL A 100 4.86 -25.48 6.71
C VAL A 100 3.89 -25.79 5.56
N ALA A 101 4.37 -26.34 4.44
CA ALA A 101 3.52 -26.74 3.33
C ALA A 101 2.57 -27.89 3.70
N ASP A 102 3.02 -28.85 4.52
CA ASP A 102 2.18 -29.93 5.06
C ASP A 102 1.00 -29.37 5.84
N GLU A 103 1.23 -28.39 6.72
CA GLU A 103 0.16 -27.74 7.47
C GLU A 103 -0.80 -26.95 6.57
N ILE A 104 -0.29 -26.25 5.56
CA ILE A 104 -1.15 -25.58 4.57
C ILE A 104 -2.03 -26.59 3.84
N ILE A 105 -1.45 -27.69 3.34
CA ILE A 105 -2.19 -28.74 2.63
C ILE A 105 -3.20 -29.42 3.56
N LYS A 106 -2.82 -29.72 4.81
CA LYS A 106 -3.71 -30.27 5.85
C LYS A 106 -4.92 -29.34 6.05
N GLN A 107 -4.69 -28.03 6.19
CA GLN A 107 -5.78 -27.04 6.31
C GLN A 107 -6.69 -27.02 5.07
N LEU A 108 -6.12 -27.03 3.85
CA LEU A 108 -6.90 -27.04 2.61
C LEU A 108 -7.73 -28.32 2.45
N LEU A 109 -7.17 -29.47 2.84
CA LEU A 109 -7.88 -30.74 2.88
C LEU A 109 -8.99 -30.74 3.93
N ALA A 110 -8.79 -30.04 5.05
CA ALA A 110 -9.77 -29.95 6.12
C ALA A 110 -11.02 -29.13 5.73
N ILE A 111 -10.91 -28.18 4.80
CA ILE A 111 -12.05 -27.37 4.30
C ILE A 111 -13.16 -28.26 3.73
N GLY A 112 -12.81 -29.35 3.04
CA GLY A 112 -13.75 -30.35 2.51
C GLY A 112 -13.96 -31.56 3.43
N GLY A 113 -13.43 -31.49 4.65
CA GLY A 113 -13.40 -32.59 5.61
C GLY A 113 -14.62 -32.65 6.53
N ARG A 114 -15.04 -33.86 6.90
CA ARG A 114 -15.76 -34.07 8.16
C ARG A 114 -14.74 -34.41 9.24
N PHE A 115 -14.71 -33.59 10.29
CA PHE A 115 -13.94 -33.87 11.49
C PHE A 115 -14.69 -34.89 12.35
N GLY A 116 -13.96 -35.87 12.88
CA GLY A 116 -14.48 -36.81 13.86
C GLY A 116 -13.42 -37.08 14.92
N PHE A 117 -13.87 -37.41 16.12
CA PHE A 117 -13.01 -37.96 17.16
C PHE A 117 -13.04 -39.48 17.00
N ILE A 118 -11.93 -40.07 16.55
CA ILE A 118 -11.78 -41.53 16.54
C ILE A 118 -11.70 -41.95 18.02
N HIS A 119 -12.63 -42.78 18.47
CA HIS A 119 -12.63 -43.35 19.83
C HIS A 119 -11.94 -44.73 19.79
N ASP A 120 -11.24 -45.08 20.88
CA ASP A 120 -10.29 -46.19 21.07
C ASP A 120 -10.76 -47.62 20.73
N ASP A 121 -11.99 -47.84 20.25
CA ASP A 121 -12.51 -49.20 20.04
C ASP A 121 -12.07 -49.86 18.70
N ASP A 122 -11.55 -49.09 17.76
CA ASP A 122 -10.95 -49.60 16.51
C ASP A 122 -9.46 -49.21 16.47
N ASP A 123 -8.59 -50.22 16.36
CA ASP A 123 -7.11 -50.27 16.47
C ASP A 123 -6.31 -49.32 15.53
N LEU A 124 -6.64 -48.02 15.53
CA LEU A 124 -5.99 -46.95 14.78
C LEU A 124 -5.85 -45.71 15.67
N SER A 125 -4.59 -45.40 16.01
CA SER A 125 -4.15 -44.35 16.92
C SER A 125 -4.90 -43.01 16.81
N VAL A 126 -5.45 -42.54 17.93
CA VAL A 126 -5.93 -41.16 18.12
C VAL A 126 -4.80 -40.19 17.75
N GLY A 127 -5.04 -39.32 16.76
CA GLY A 127 -4.14 -38.19 16.50
C GLY A 127 -4.05 -37.35 17.77
N ARG A 128 -2.85 -37.25 18.36
CA ARG A 128 -2.60 -36.39 19.51
C ARG A 128 -1.70 -35.24 19.06
N ASP A 129 -1.98 -34.04 19.56
CA ASP A 129 -1.12 -32.90 19.35
C ASP A 129 0.25 -33.10 20.03
N GLU A 130 1.17 -32.16 19.82
CA GLU A 130 2.51 -32.16 20.41
C GLU A 130 2.53 -32.17 21.96
N HIS A 131 1.37 -31.97 22.61
CA HIS A 131 1.18 -31.99 24.06
C HIS A 131 0.39 -33.22 24.56
N GLY A 132 0.06 -34.16 23.67
CA GLY A 132 -0.67 -35.39 24.01
C GLY A 132 -2.19 -35.23 24.11
N ASN A 133 -2.75 -34.07 23.73
CA ASN A 133 -4.20 -33.85 23.69
C ASN A 133 -4.79 -34.46 22.41
N PRO A 134 -5.99 -35.05 22.45
CA PRO A 134 -6.66 -35.55 21.25
C PRO A 134 -6.92 -34.40 20.26
N GLU A 135 -6.32 -34.48 19.08
CA GLU A 135 -6.53 -33.56 17.96
C GLU A 135 -7.55 -34.18 17.00
N PRO A 136 -8.61 -33.44 16.58
CA PRO A 136 -9.57 -33.96 15.63
C PRO A 136 -8.88 -34.33 14.31
N VAL A 137 -8.95 -35.61 13.95
CA VAL A 137 -8.39 -36.13 12.69
C VAL A 137 -9.43 -35.97 11.59
N ILE A 138 -8.97 -35.65 10.37
CA ILE A 138 -9.82 -35.63 9.18
C ILE A 138 -10.20 -37.08 8.87
N VAL A 139 -11.43 -37.49 9.21
CA VAL A 139 -11.89 -38.88 9.04
C VAL A 139 -12.21 -39.19 7.58
N THR A 140 -12.79 -38.22 6.87
CA THR A 140 -12.98 -38.25 5.43
C THR A 140 -12.87 -36.82 4.88
N SER A 141 -12.12 -36.62 3.80
CA SER A 141 -12.12 -35.37 3.06
C SER A 141 -12.63 -35.59 1.64
N ARG A 142 -13.56 -34.74 1.21
CA ARG A 142 -13.94 -34.63 -0.20
C ARG A 142 -12.95 -33.75 -0.98
N SER A 143 -12.02 -33.06 -0.31
CA SER A 143 -10.89 -32.39 -0.95
C SER A 143 -9.82 -33.41 -1.36
N VAL A 144 -9.14 -33.14 -2.48
CA VAL A 144 -8.16 -34.07 -3.04
C VAL A 144 -6.88 -33.32 -3.40
N LEU A 145 -5.73 -33.84 -2.95
CA LEU A 145 -4.42 -33.38 -3.42
C LEU A 145 -4.23 -33.84 -4.86
N LEU A 146 -4.21 -32.89 -5.81
CA LEU A 146 -4.09 -33.18 -7.23
C LEU A 146 -2.63 -33.46 -7.63
N SER A 147 -1.70 -32.68 -7.08
CA SER A 147 -0.26 -32.86 -7.27
C SER A 147 0.53 -32.12 -6.21
N ARG A 148 1.78 -32.56 -6.00
CA ARG A 148 2.76 -31.89 -5.15
C ARG A 148 4.18 -32.11 -5.67
N ASN A 149 5.01 -31.08 -5.60
CA ASN A 149 6.44 -31.11 -5.84
C ASN A 149 7.17 -30.35 -4.73
N LYS A 150 7.88 -31.09 -3.87
CA LYS A 150 8.61 -30.56 -2.71
C LYS A 150 9.92 -29.84 -3.04
N GLN A 151 10.34 -29.88 -4.31
CA GLN A 151 11.57 -29.26 -4.80
C GLN A 151 11.33 -28.46 -6.07
N TYR A 152 10.20 -27.75 -6.11
CA TYR A 152 9.85 -26.91 -7.24
C TYR A 152 10.79 -25.69 -7.30
N PRO A 153 11.51 -25.45 -8.40
CA PRO A 153 12.45 -24.32 -8.48
C PRO A 153 11.70 -23.00 -8.69
N VAL A 154 11.97 -22.00 -7.86
CA VAL A 154 11.44 -20.63 -8.01
C VAL A 154 12.57 -19.64 -7.70
N ALA A 155 12.94 -18.79 -8.66
CA ALA A 155 13.96 -17.76 -8.47
C ALA A 155 15.29 -18.26 -7.85
N GLY A 156 15.69 -19.50 -8.13
CA GLY A 156 16.88 -20.14 -7.54
C GLY A 156 16.67 -20.80 -6.18
N TYR A 157 15.50 -20.64 -5.57
CA TYR A 157 15.10 -21.31 -4.33
C TYR A 157 14.40 -22.64 -4.60
N LYS A 158 14.49 -23.57 -3.64
CA LYS A 158 13.64 -24.78 -3.59
C LYS A 158 12.33 -24.44 -2.87
N ALA A 159 11.22 -24.69 -3.53
CA ALA A 159 9.88 -24.45 -3.02
C ALA A 159 9.09 -25.75 -2.88
N ASP A 160 8.08 -25.75 -2.00
CA ASP A 160 7.04 -26.77 -2.00
C ASP A 160 5.83 -26.24 -2.77
N HIS A 161 5.43 -26.96 -3.80
CA HIS A 161 4.39 -26.57 -4.73
C HIS A 161 3.30 -27.63 -4.81
N ALA A 162 2.05 -27.27 -4.55
CA ALA A 162 0.94 -28.21 -4.54
C ALA A 162 -0.35 -27.63 -5.11
N TYR A 163 -1.20 -28.49 -5.66
CA TYR A 163 -2.58 -28.16 -6.03
C TYR A 163 -3.57 -29.05 -5.27
N VAL A 164 -4.59 -28.44 -4.69
CA VAL A 164 -5.67 -29.12 -3.96
C VAL A 164 -7.02 -28.75 -4.60
N ALA A 165 -7.80 -29.76 -4.96
CA ALA A 165 -9.21 -29.58 -5.33
C ALA A 165 -10.07 -29.56 -4.06
N ILE A 166 -10.93 -28.56 -3.94
CA ILE A 166 -11.82 -28.34 -2.80
C ILE A 166 -13.26 -28.29 -3.33
N PRO A 167 -14.13 -29.23 -2.94
CA PRO A 167 -15.51 -29.28 -3.40
C PRO A 167 -16.30 -28.07 -2.89
N ARG A 168 -17.28 -27.63 -3.67
CA ARG A 168 -18.23 -26.60 -3.24
C ARG A 168 -19.39 -27.26 -2.49
N GLU A 169 -19.84 -26.61 -1.41
CA GLU A 169 -20.96 -27.11 -0.63
C GLU A 169 -22.22 -27.25 -1.52
N GLY A 170 -22.90 -28.40 -1.45
CA GLY A 170 -24.10 -28.67 -2.23
C GLY A 170 -23.90 -28.87 -3.74
N SER A 171 -22.66 -29.04 -4.21
CA SER A 171 -22.34 -29.24 -5.63
C SER A 171 -21.30 -30.35 -5.86
N ASP A 172 -21.29 -30.91 -7.08
CA ASP A 172 -20.21 -31.77 -7.60
C ASP A 172 -19.09 -30.95 -8.26
N ASP A 173 -19.23 -29.62 -8.29
CA ASP A 173 -18.18 -28.71 -8.72
C ASP A 173 -17.11 -28.52 -7.63
N TYR A 174 -15.91 -28.16 -8.04
CA TYR A 174 -14.80 -27.85 -7.14
C TYR A 174 -14.05 -26.60 -7.55
N THR A 175 -13.47 -25.95 -6.54
CA THR A 175 -12.44 -24.94 -6.72
C THR A 175 -11.07 -25.61 -6.62
N VAL A 176 -10.07 -25.05 -7.28
CA VAL A 176 -8.68 -25.49 -7.14
C VAL A 176 -7.89 -24.40 -6.44
N ARG A 177 -7.12 -24.81 -5.44
CA ARG A 177 -6.13 -24.01 -4.73
C ARG A 177 -4.74 -24.49 -5.13
N GLY A 178 -3.96 -23.64 -5.76
CA GLY A 178 -2.52 -23.85 -5.91
C GLY A 178 -1.78 -23.14 -4.80
N SER A 179 -0.70 -23.71 -4.28
CA SER A 179 0.18 -23.10 -3.29
C SER A 179 1.63 -23.35 -3.68
N THR A 180 2.46 -22.32 -3.63
CA THR A 180 3.92 -22.42 -3.76
C THR A 180 4.56 -21.68 -2.60
N LEU A 181 5.23 -22.41 -1.73
CA LEU A 181 5.88 -21.88 -0.55
C LEU A 181 7.40 -21.85 -0.73
N VAL A 182 7.98 -20.67 -0.64
CA VAL A 182 9.43 -20.44 -0.74
C VAL A 182 9.95 -19.94 0.60
N LYS A 183 10.93 -20.62 1.20
CA LYS A 183 11.64 -20.09 2.38
C LYS A 183 12.81 -19.23 1.89
N THR A 184 12.75 -17.93 2.15
CA THR A 184 13.78 -16.98 1.70
C THR A 184 14.82 -16.70 2.78
N ASP A 185 14.46 -16.87 4.04
CA ASP A 185 15.33 -16.66 5.20
C ASP A 185 14.82 -17.49 6.40
N PRO A 186 15.62 -17.67 7.46
CA PRO A 186 15.14 -18.22 8.72
C PRO A 186 13.90 -17.45 9.23
N GLY A 187 12.78 -18.16 9.36
CA GLY A 187 11.49 -17.60 9.79
C GLY A 187 10.77 -16.70 8.77
N ARG A 188 11.21 -16.65 7.50
CA ARG A 188 10.55 -15.89 6.43
C ARG A 188 10.20 -16.77 5.25
N PHE A 189 8.96 -16.62 4.79
CA PHE A 189 8.42 -17.35 3.66
C PHE A 189 7.70 -16.41 2.70
N ILE A 190 7.75 -16.74 1.42
CA ILE A 190 6.90 -16.15 0.40
C ILE A 190 5.91 -17.23 -0.03
N LEU A 191 4.63 -16.91 0.07
CA LEU A 191 3.56 -17.81 -0.32
C LEU A 191 2.87 -17.23 -1.56
N PHE A 192 2.92 -17.97 -2.66
CA PHE A 192 2.15 -17.73 -3.86
C PHE A 192 0.94 -18.67 -3.83
N GLU A 193 -0.26 -18.16 -4.09
CA GLU A 193 -1.49 -18.96 -4.04
C GLU A 193 -2.36 -18.70 -5.26
N LEU A 194 -2.75 -19.77 -5.97
CA LEU A 194 -3.72 -19.71 -7.06
C LEU A 194 -5.12 -20.06 -6.54
N TYR A 195 -6.10 -19.25 -6.93
CA TYR A 195 -7.52 -19.43 -6.67
C TYR A 195 -8.25 -19.55 -8.02
N THR A 196 -8.78 -20.73 -8.37
CA THR A 196 -9.49 -20.93 -9.65
C THR A 196 -10.64 -21.93 -9.53
N SER A 197 -11.51 -21.99 -10.55
CA SER A 197 -12.55 -23.00 -10.68
C SER A 197 -12.03 -24.22 -11.43
N ARG A 198 -12.73 -25.37 -11.30
CA ARG A 198 -12.44 -26.55 -12.12
C ARG A 198 -12.38 -26.24 -13.61
N ALA A 199 -13.35 -25.48 -14.12
CA ALA A 199 -13.48 -25.17 -15.54
C ALA A 199 -12.27 -24.39 -16.09
N HIS A 200 -11.67 -23.52 -15.27
CA HIS A 200 -10.55 -22.67 -15.66
C HIS A 200 -9.18 -23.22 -15.24
N TYR A 201 -9.14 -24.28 -14.44
CA TYR A 201 -7.93 -24.79 -13.80
C TYR A 201 -6.75 -24.97 -14.75
N LYS A 202 -6.95 -25.62 -15.91
CA LYS A 202 -5.85 -25.88 -16.85
C LYS A 202 -5.15 -24.59 -17.30
N LYS A 203 -5.93 -23.61 -17.77
CA LYS A 203 -5.39 -22.31 -18.25
C LYS A 203 -4.81 -21.48 -17.11
N ALA A 204 -5.53 -21.40 -15.99
CA ALA A 204 -5.08 -20.63 -14.82
C ALA A 204 -3.78 -21.21 -14.23
N ARG A 205 -3.64 -22.53 -14.24
CA ARG A 205 -2.41 -23.24 -13.84
C ARG A 205 -1.24 -22.88 -14.75
N GLU A 206 -1.42 -22.94 -16.07
CA GLU A 206 -0.36 -22.57 -17.04
C GLU A 206 0.14 -21.15 -16.79
N MET A 207 -0.77 -20.18 -16.65
CA MET A 207 -0.41 -18.78 -16.35
C MET A 207 0.30 -18.64 -15.00
N TYR A 208 -0.20 -19.30 -13.96
CA TYR A 208 0.39 -19.27 -12.63
C TYR A 208 1.82 -19.85 -12.60
N GLU A 209 2.06 -20.98 -13.25
CA GLU A 209 3.39 -21.58 -13.32
C GLU A 209 4.36 -20.70 -14.14
N VAL A 210 3.89 -20.01 -15.19
CA VAL A 210 4.72 -19.01 -15.90
C VAL A 210 5.06 -17.81 -15.01
N MET A 211 4.11 -17.31 -14.21
CA MET A 211 4.41 -16.26 -13.23
C MET A 211 5.51 -16.70 -12.25
N LEU A 212 5.41 -17.92 -11.70
CA LEU A 212 6.44 -18.48 -10.83
C LEU A 212 7.80 -18.63 -11.55
N ALA A 213 7.79 -19.07 -12.80
CA ALA A 213 9.01 -19.29 -13.57
C ALA A 213 9.72 -17.99 -13.99
N THR A 214 8.98 -16.88 -14.08
CA THR A 214 9.55 -15.54 -14.31
C THR A 214 9.85 -14.78 -13.02
N ALA A 215 9.51 -15.36 -11.86
CA ALA A 215 9.76 -14.72 -10.59
C ALA A 215 11.26 -14.61 -10.31
N THR A 216 11.63 -13.47 -9.78
CA THR A 216 12.92 -13.16 -9.17
C THR A 216 12.65 -12.74 -7.73
N ILE A 217 13.53 -13.14 -6.82
CA ILE A 217 13.44 -12.82 -5.39
C ILE A 217 14.74 -12.09 -5.07
N GLU A 218 14.63 -10.81 -4.71
CA GLU A 218 15.76 -9.99 -4.28
C GLU A 218 16.30 -10.50 -2.93
N ASP A 219 17.62 -10.46 -2.77
CA ASP A 219 18.27 -10.84 -1.52
C ASP A 219 17.78 -9.92 -0.37
N PRO A 220 17.21 -10.48 0.72
CA PRO A 220 16.80 -9.70 1.88
C PRO A 220 17.89 -8.79 2.45
N ALA A 221 19.16 -9.18 2.37
CA ALA A 221 20.29 -8.35 2.79
C ALA A 221 20.48 -7.11 1.89
N HIS A 222 20.31 -7.27 0.58
CA HIS A 222 20.33 -6.15 -0.37
C HIS A 222 19.13 -5.20 -0.16
N ILE A 223 17.94 -5.74 0.05
CA ILE A 223 16.75 -4.94 0.39
C ILE A 223 17.03 -4.13 1.67
N ALA A 224 17.59 -4.77 2.71
CA ALA A 224 17.90 -4.10 3.97
C ALA A 224 18.98 -3.01 3.80
N ALA A 225 20.03 -3.27 3.02
CA ALA A 225 21.09 -2.30 2.74
C ALA A 225 20.55 -1.07 1.96
N ARG A 226 19.76 -1.30 0.91
CA ARG A 226 19.10 -0.23 0.13
C ARG A 226 18.16 0.61 1.00
N ARG A 227 17.40 -0.03 1.88
CA ARG A 227 16.55 0.66 2.87
C ARG A 227 17.38 1.55 3.80
N ALA A 228 18.44 1.01 4.38
CA ALA A 228 19.30 1.77 5.29
C ALA A 228 19.94 2.97 4.57
N ALA A 229 20.42 2.78 3.33
CA ALA A 229 20.98 3.86 2.52
C ALA A 229 19.95 4.96 2.19
N ALA A 230 18.72 4.59 1.83
CA ALA A 230 17.66 5.55 1.53
C ALA A 230 17.20 6.34 2.78
N ILE A 231 17.16 5.70 3.95
CA ILE A 231 16.87 6.38 5.22
C ILE A 231 18.00 7.37 5.54
N ASP A 232 19.25 6.93 5.46
CA ASP A 232 20.43 7.78 5.70
C ASP A 232 20.46 8.98 4.74
N ALA A 233 20.16 8.78 3.45
CA ALA A 233 20.02 9.85 2.48
C ALA A 233 18.91 10.84 2.87
N GLY A 234 17.73 10.34 3.30
CA GLY A 234 16.61 11.16 3.76
C GLY A 234 16.95 11.98 5.00
N VAL A 235 17.57 11.36 6.00
CA VAL A 235 18.02 12.04 7.23
C VAL A 235 19.04 13.13 6.91
N LYS A 236 20.04 12.83 6.08
CA LYS A 236 21.06 13.80 5.67
C LYS A 236 20.47 14.96 4.88
N ALA A 237 19.57 14.67 3.95
CA ALA A 237 18.89 15.69 3.14
C ALA A 237 18.06 16.64 4.01
N LEU A 238 17.27 16.12 4.96
CA LEU A 238 16.50 16.98 5.87
C LEU A 238 17.37 17.71 6.91
N ALA A 239 18.59 17.25 7.16
CA ALA A 239 19.54 17.92 8.05
C ALA A 239 20.23 19.11 7.39
N THR A 240 20.19 19.24 6.05
CA THR A 240 20.70 20.44 5.36
C THR A 240 19.73 21.62 5.46
N LEU A 241 18.47 21.38 5.82
CA LEU A 241 17.44 22.40 5.92
C LEU A 241 17.52 23.14 7.25
N THR A 242 17.46 24.45 7.15
CA THR A 242 17.38 25.40 8.26
C THR A 242 15.94 25.90 8.43
N GLU A 243 15.67 26.61 9.53
CA GLU A 243 14.37 27.26 9.72
C GLU A 243 14.04 28.23 8.57
N SER A 244 15.02 28.96 8.04
CA SER A 244 14.81 29.88 6.91
C SER A 244 14.40 29.15 5.64
N ASP A 245 14.97 27.98 5.37
CA ASP A 245 14.62 27.18 4.18
C ASP A 245 13.16 26.70 4.28
N TYR A 246 12.74 26.23 5.46
CA TYR A 246 11.33 25.88 5.68
C TYR A 246 10.41 27.10 5.55
N ARG A 247 10.78 28.27 6.08
CA ARG A 247 9.98 29.49 5.92
C ARG A 247 9.83 29.86 4.45
N GLU A 248 10.92 29.85 3.69
CA GLU A 248 10.91 30.13 2.25
C GLU A 248 10.00 29.15 1.49
N ILE A 249 10.11 27.85 1.75
CA ILE A 249 9.27 26.82 1.12
C ILE A 249 7.78 27.09 1.39
N PHE A 250 7.43 27.46 2.62
CA PHE A 250 6.03 27.72 3.01
C PHE A 250 5.51 29.03 2.42
N GLU A 251 6.35 30.06 2.33
CA GLU A 251 6.00 31.36 1.75
C GLU A 251 5.86 31.30 0.23
N ASN A 252 6.68 30.49 -0.45
CA ASN A 252 6.61 30.28 -1.90
C ASN A 252 5.45 29.38 -2.34
N HIS A 253 4.90 28.58 -1.42
CA HIS A 253 3.83 27.62 -1.72
C HIS A 253 2.63 27.74 -0.76
N PRO A 254 2.03 28.93 -0.61
CA PRO A 254 1.09 29.20 0.47
C PRO A 254 -0.27 28.53 0.25
N GLU A 255 -0.67 28.37 -1.01
CA GLU A 255 -1.94 27.79 -1.37
C GLU A 255 -1.90 27.15 -2.76
N ARG A 256 -2.59 26.01 -2.89
CA ARG A 256 -2.94 25.45 -4.19
C ARG A 256 -4.28 24.72 -4.14
N TRP A 257 -4.99 24.76 -5.26
CA TRP A 257 -6.16 23.94 -5.52
C TRP A 257 -5.79 22.89 -6.54
N GLU A 258 -6.25 21.66 -6.32
CA GLU A 258 -6.01 20.54 -7.21
C GLU A 258 -7.32 19.81 -7.45
N ARG A 259 -7.57 19.39 -8.70
CA ARG A 259 -8.65 18.48 -9.03
C ARG A 259 -8.13 17.05 -9.14
N LEU A 260 -8.97 16.08 -8.78
CA LEU A 260 -8.76 14.66 -8.99
C LEU A 260 -9.71 14.17 -10.08
N TYR A 261 -9.16 13.60 -11.15
CA TYR A 261 -9.95 13.14 -12.28
C TYR A 261 -9.34 11.91 -12.96
N ARG A 262 -10.13 11.22 -13.78
CA ARG A 262 -9.66 10.20 -14.73
C ARG A 262 -9.75 10.73 -16.15
N THR A 263 -8.71 10.50 -16.95
CA THR A 263 -8.67 10.97 -18.35
C THR A 263 -9.70 10.27 -19.22
N ALA A 264 -10.32 11.02 -20.13
CA ALA A 264 -11.18 10.48 -21.17
C ALA A 264 -10.37 9.98 -22.38
N PRO A 265 -10.86 8.99 -23.15
CA PRO A 265 -10.22 8.55 -24.39
C PRO A 265 -10.05 9.67 -25.43
N THR A 266 -10.96 10.65 -25.44
CA THR A 266 -10.95 11.79 -26.35
C THR A 266 -9.90 12.85 -26.00
N GLY A 267 -9.39 12.83 -24.76
CA GLY A 267 -8.51 13.86 -24.21
C GLY A 267 -9.20 15.21 -23.94
N ALA A 268 -10.51 15.33 -24.16
CA ALA A 268 -11.26 16.54 -23.89
C ALA A 268 -11.64 16.65 -22.41
N THR A 269 -11.38 17.80 -21.78
CA THR A 269 -11.69 18.06 -20.36
C THR A 269 -13.17 17.89 -20.01
N SER A 270 -14.06 18.15 -20.97
CA SER A 270 -15.51 17.95 -20.83
C SER A 270 -15.87 16.50 -20.54
N ASP A 271 -15.10 15.56 -21.08
CA ASP A 271 -15.41 14.13 -21.08
C ASP A 271 -14.69 13.39 -19.93
N GLU A 272 -13.78 14.08 -19.25
CA GLU A 272 -13.06 13.53 -18.10
C GLU A 272 -14.01 13.28 -16.92
N GLU A 273 -13.77 12.21 -16.18
CA GLU A 273 -14.53 11.88 -14.98
C GLU A 273 -13.91 12.63 -13.80
N GLU A 274 -14.65 13.61 -13.24
CA GLU A 274 -14.23 14.28 -12.01
C GLU A 274 -14.54 13.38 -10.81
N ILE A 275 -13.53 13.18 -9.96
CA ILE A 275 -13.62 12.33 -8.78
C ILE A 275 -13.54 13.17 -7.51
N GLY A 276 -12.91 14.34 -7.56
CA GLY A 276 -12.82 15.19 -6.38
C GLY A 276 -11.95 16.42 -6.57
N TYR A 277 -11.74 17.15 -5.49
CA TYR A 277 -10.77 18.23 -5.41
C TYR A 277 -10.21 18.36 -4.01
N ARG A 278 -9.11 19.09 -3.89
CA ARG A 278 -8.57 19.54 -2.61
C ARG A 278 -7.96 20.92 -2.71
N ARG A 279 -8.01 21.64 -1.59
CA ARG A 279 -7.27 22.85 -1.31
C ARG A 279 -6.21 22.52 -0.28
N ILE A 280 -4.96 22.81 -0.58
CA ILE A 280 -3.84 22.69 0.36
C ILE A 280 -3.36 24.11 0.67
N ARG A 281 -3.33 24.46 1.94
CA ARG A 281 -2.80 25.72 2.45
C ARG A 281 -1.61 25.44 3.36
N ALA A 282 -0.47 26.02 3.05
CA ALA A 282 0.72 25.96 3.87
C ALA A 282 1.05 27.37 4.35
N ARG A 283 1.33 27.54 5.65
CA ARG A 283 1.75 28.84 6.20
C ARG A 283 2.45 28.66 7.54
N ILE A 284 3.08 29.72 8.00
CA ILE A 284 3.50 29.85 9.40
C ILE A 284 2.29 30.33 10.21
N GLY A 285 2.13 29.79 11.42
CA GLY A 285 1.00 30.11 12.29
C GLY A 285 1.20 29.58 13.70
N GLN A 286 0.15 29.63 14.51
CA GLN A 286 0.18 29.21 15.91
C GLN A 286 -0.61 27.91 16.13
N ARG A 287 -0.13 27.05 17.04
CA ARG A 287 -0.72 25.73 17.31
C ARG A 287 -2.23 25.78 17.64
N GLY A 288 -2.66 26.83 18.34
CA GLY A 288 -4.06 27.05 18.75
C GLY A 288 -5.04 27.12 17.59
N GLU A 289 -4.55 27.43 16.38
CA GLU A 289 -5.36 27.49 15.16
C GLU A 289 -5.92 26.13 14.71
N MET A 290 -5.37 25.02 15.25
CA MET A 290 -5.95 23.69 15.08
C MET A 290 -7.30 23.51 15.77
N SER A 291 -7.62 24.38 16.73
CA SER A 291 -8.87 24.37 17.50
C SER A 291 -9.77 25.53 17.08
N PRO A 292 -10.50 25.45 15.95
CA PRO A 292 -11.27 26.59 15.43
C PRO A 292 -12.37 27.09 16.38
N ASN A 293 -12.81 26.25 17.31
CA ASN A 293 -13.83 26.61 18.31
C ASN A 293 -13.25 27.30 19.55
N LYS A 294 -11.91 27.38 19.68
CA LYS A 294 -11.23 28.00 20.81
C LYS A 294 -10.77 29.40 20.40
N PRO A 295 -11.45 30.48 20.85
CA PRO A 295 -11.06 31.84 20.48
C PRO A 295 -9.67 32.16 21.03
N ARG A 296 -8.91 33.01 20.31
CA ARG A 296 -7.51 33.34 20.63
C ARG A 296 -7.30 33.84 22.05
N GLN A 297 -8.26 34.55 22.63
CA GLN A 297 -8.21 35.04 24.02
C GLN A 297 -8.20 33.93 25.07
N LYS A 298 -8.52 32.68 24.68
CA LYS A 298 -8.52 31.50 25.56
C LYS A 298 -7.34 30.58 25.30
N TRP A 299 -6.43 30.93 24.40
CA TRP A 299 -5.26 30.12 24.06
C TRP A 299 -4.35 29.98 25.29
N SER A 300 -3.79 28.79 25.49
CA SER A 300 -2.71 28.56 26.44
C SER A 300 -1.36 28.96 25.83
N SER A 301 -0.29 28.96 26.64
CA SER A 301 1.08 29.12 26.13
C SER A 301 1.40 28.15 24.98
N ASP A 302 0.97 26.89 25.12
CA ASP A 302 1.17 25.86 24.10
C ASP A 302 0.41 26.16 22.81
N ASP A 303 -0.76 26.82 22.89
CA ASP A 303 -1.52 27.23 21.71
C ASP A 303 -0.87 28.41 20.99
N GLU A 304 -0.12 29.25 21.70
CA GLU A 304 0.59 30.39 21.12
C GLU A 304 1.93 29.99 20.47
N GLN A 305 2.34 28.73 20.60
CA GLN A 305 3.54 28.19 19.98
C GLN A 305 3.49 28.38 18.45
N GLU A 306 4.48 29.09 17.91
CA GLU A 306 4.66 29.25 16.46
C GLU A 306 5.15 27.95 15.82
N GLY A 307 4.70 27.71 14.60
CA GLY A 307 5.13 26.58 13.78
C GLY A 307 4.56 26.62 12.37
N TYR A 308 4.79 25.54 11.65
CA TYR A 308 4.31 25.33 10.30
C TYR A 308 2.94 24.68 10.32
N ILE A 309 1.98 25.24 9.59
CA ILE A 309 0.62 24.74 9.48
C ILE A 309 0.37 24.31 8.04
N VAL A 310 -0.12 23.08 7.87
CA VAL A 310 -0.72 22.61 6.63
C VAL A 310 -2.19 22.33 6.88
N GLN A 311 -3.08 22.97 6.11
CA GLN A 311 -4.50 22.68 6.12
C GLN A 311 -4.92 22.09 4.77
N ILE A 312 -5.69 21.01 4.81
CA ILE A 312 -6.23 20.34 3.63
C ILE A 312 -7.75 20.29 3.76
N ASP A 313 -8.43 20.94 2.82
CA ASP A 313 -9.88 20.86 2.64
C ASP A 313 -10.13 20.06 1.36
N ALA A 314 -10.84 18.93 1.43
CA ALA A 314 -11.01 18.02 0.30
C ALA A 314 -12.45 17.52 0.18
N ARG A 315 -12.88 17.31 -1.06
CA ARG A 315 -14.14 16.63 -1.42
C ARG A 315 -13.86 15.52 -2.41
N LEU A 316 -14.38 14.32 -2.14
CA LEU A 316 -14.33 13.17 -3.04
C LEU A 316 -15.75 12.65 -3.32
N LEU A 317 -15.97 12.27 -4.57
CA LEU A 317 -17.14 11.56 -5.07
C LEU A 317 -16.76 10.09 -5.15
N ASP A 318 -17.13 9.31 -4.12
CA ASP A 318 -16.72 7.91 -4.01
C ASP A 318 -17.75 7.09 -3.21
N LEU A 319 -17.76 5.76 -3.40
CA LEU A 319 -18.55 4.81 -2.62
C LEU A 319 -20.06 5.10 -2.57
N GLY A 320 -20.60 5.68 -3.65
CA GLY A 320 -22.00 6.09 -3.76
C GLY A 320 -22.37 7.27 -2.86
N GLY A 321 -21.40 8.14 -2.53
CA GLY A 321 -21.61 9.30 -1.67
C GLY A 321 -20.57 10.42 -1.85
N ILE A 322 -20.67 11.42 -0.98
CA ILE A 322 -19.74 12.56 -0.91
C ILE A 322 -18.92 12.41 0.37
N ILE A 323 -17.60 12.43 0.24
CA ILE A 323 -16.67 12.44 1.37
C ILE A 323 -16.07 13.84 1.44
N ASP A 324 -16.36 14.56 2.52
CA ASP A 324 -15.74 15.84 2.83
C ASP A 324 -14.73 15.65 3.96
N THR A 325 -13.53 16.17 3.78
CA THR A 325 -12.46 16.09 4.78
C THR A 325 -11.87 17.47 5.03
N ARG A 326 -11.68 17.82 6.29
CA ARG A 326 -10.90 18.97 6.74
C ARG A 326 -9.84 18.52 7.72
N SER A 327 -8.59 18.67 7.31
CA SER A 327 -7.42 18.29 8.09
C SER A 327 -6.56 19.51 8.38
N THR A 328 -6.11 19.66 9.62
CA THR A 328 -5.13 20.68 10.01
C THR A 328 -3.97 20.00 10.72
N TYR A 329 -2.77 20.26 10.24
CA TYR A 329 -1.51 19.72 10.74
C TYR A 329 -0.64 20.87 11.23
N PHE A 330 0.07 20.66 12.32
CA PHE A 330 1.01 21.59 12.92
C PHE A 330 2.35 20.89 13.16
N LEU A 331 3.44 21.60 12.92
CA LEU A 331 4.81 21.20 13.23
C LEU A 331 5.51 22.37 13.89
N SER A 332 6.12 22.17 15.06
CA SER A 332 6.93 23.20 15.71
C SER A 332 8.15 23.57 14.85
N LEU A 333 8.68 24.79 15.01
CA LEU A 333 9.83 25.25 14.21
C LEU A 333 11.07 24.37 14.36
N ASP A 334 11.28 23.81 15.55
CA ASP A 334 12.36 22.85 15.85
C ASP A 334 12.06 21.41 15.39
N ARG A 335 10.89 21.19 14.79
CA ARG A 335 10.37 19.90 14.28
C ARG A 335 10.20 18.82 15.36
N ASN A 336 10.36 19.15 16.64
CA ASN A 336 10.31 18.18 17.73
C ASN A 336 8.88 17.86 18.19
N GLU A 337 7.93 18.75 17.91
CA GLU A 337 6.51 18.55 18.21
C GLU A 337 5.67 18.62 16.95
N GLU A 338 4.66 17.75 16.87
CA GLU A 338 3.62 17.86 15.85
C GLU A 338 2.26 17.59 16.47
N ALA A 339 1.22 18.13 15.86
CA ALA A 339 -0.14 17.81 16.20
C ALA A 339 -1.02 17.87 14.96
N TRP A 340 -2.08 17.07 14.93
CA TRP A 340 -3.05 17.15 13.85
C TRP A 340 -4.47 16.84 14.28
N VAL A 341 -5.42 17.39 13.52
CA VAL A 341 -6.83 17.06 13.61
C VAL A 341 -7.35 16.80 12.22
N VAL A 342 -7.98 15.64 12.01
CA VAL A 342 -8.71 15.31 10.79
C VAL A 342 -10.18 15.18 11.14
N ASN A 343 -11.04 15.91 10.43
CA ASN A 343 -12.48 15.76 10.49
C ASN A 343 -12.97 15.28 9.14
N MET A 344 -13.74 14.19 9.13
CA MET A 344 -14.30 13.62 7.92
C MET A 344 -15.81 13.45 8.09
N SER A 345 -16.56 13.77 7.05
CA SER A 345 -17.98 13.46 6.93
C SER A 345 -18.25 12.71 5.64
N ILE A 346 -18.92 11.57 5.75
CA ILE A 346 -19.32 10.74 4.61
C ILE A 346 -20.84 10.85 4.49
N ARG A 347 -21.31 11.51 3.43
CA ARG A 347 -22.73 11.69 3.08
C ARG A 347 -23.13 10.62 2.07
N LYS A 348 -24.08 9.76 2.45
CA LYS A 348 -24.71 8.75 1.57
C LYS A 348 -26.22 8.92 1.64
N GLU A 349 -26.96 8.26 0.74
CA GLU A 349 -28.43 8.26 0.77
C GLU A 349 -28.99 7.83 2.13
N ALA A 350 -28.35 6.85 2.77
CA ALA A 350 -28.75 6.32 4.08
C ALA A 350 -28.48 7.28 5.27
N GLY A 351 -27.72 8.36 5.07
CA GLY A 351 -27.39 9.32 6.10
C GLY A 351 -25.96 9.85 6.04
N THR A 352 -25.62 10.68 7.01
CA THR A 352 -24.25 11.21 7.19
C THR A 352 -23.58 10.47 8.33
N SER A 353 -22.33 10.04 8.11
CA SER A 353 -21.46 9.54 9.17
C SER A 353 -20.27 10.45 9.37
N ARG A 354 -19.88 10.68 10.63
CA ARG A 354 -18.76 11.53 11.02
C ARG A 354 -17.64 10.73 11.66
N TRP A 355 -16.43 11.18 11.42
CA TRP A 355 -15.22 10.58 11.94
C TRP A 355 -14.20 11.67 12.25
N GLN A 356 -13.51 11.55 13.37
CA GLN A 356 -12.46 12.46 13.77
C GLN A 356 -11.21 11.70 14.21
N GLU A 357 -10.04 12.18 13.80
CA GLU A 357 -8.74 11.76 14.32
C GLU A 357 -8.03 12.96 14.93
N ILE A 358 -7.43 12.75 16.10
CA ILE A 358 -6.62 13.75 16.80
C ILE A 358 -5.30 13.08 17.17
N GLY A 359 -4.21 13.56 16.60
CA GLY A 359 -2.87 13.07 16.89
C GLY A 359 -1.95 14.14 17.45
N ALA A 360 -0.97 13.69 18.22
CA ALA A 360 0.13 14.52 18.68
C ALA A 360 1.40 13.67 18.83
N ARG A 361 2.54 14.31 18.57
CA ARG A 361 3.87 13.77 18.83
C ARG A 361 4.72 14.80 19.57
N ARG A 362 5.53 14.33 20.52
CA ARG A 362 6.63 15.08 21.13
C ARG A 362 7.85 14.18 21.19
N GLY A 363 8.92 14.54 20.48
CA GLY A 363 10.07 13.67 20.28
C GLY A 363 9.66 12.34 19.65
N SER A 364 9.96 11.22 20.31
CA SER A 364 9.59 9.87 19.87
C SER A 364 8.23 9.38 20.39
N GLU A 365 7.55 10.14 21.24
CA GLU A 365 6.26 9.74 21.81
C GLU A 365 5.10 10.24 20.94
N MET A 366 4.26 9.31 20.48
CA MET A 366 3.07 9.61 19.68
C MET A 366 1.81 9.04 20.32
N SER A 367 0.73 9.82 20.27
CA SER A 367 -0.61 9.38 20.67
C SER A 367 -1.62 9.84 19.63
N VAL A 368 -2.48 8.93 19.20
CA VAL A 368 -3.58 9.24 18.29
C VAL A 368 -4.89 8.74 18.86
N ASN A 369 -5.91 9.59 18.82
CA ASN A 369 -7.27 9.28 19.25
C ASN A 369 -8.19 9.30 18.04
N ILE A 370 -8.88 8.19 17.81
CA ILE A 370 -9.88 8.04 16.76
C ILE A 370 -11.26 8.07 17.41
N VAL A 371 -12.10 9.00 16.98
CA VAL A 371 -13.45 9.25 17.48
C VAL A 371 -14.44 9.02 16.34
N PRO A 372 -14.95 7.79 16.19
CA PRO A 372 -16.06 7.52 15.28
C PRO A 372 -17.38 8.05 15.88
N GLU A 373 -18.36 8.38 15.06
CA GLU A 373 -19.66 8.90 15.53
C GLU A 373 -20.47 7.89 16.36
N SER A 374 -20.47 6.62 15.96
CA SER A 374 -21.34 5.58 16.53
C SER A 374 -20.60 4.46 17.27
N ALA A 375 -19.30 4.60 17.48
CA ALA A 375 -18.48 3.59 18.15
C ALA A 375 -17.59 4.19 19.25
N ALA A 376 -17.00 3.31 20.06
CA ALA A 376 -16.11 3.73 21.14
C ALA A 376 -14.86 4.44 20.60
N ARG A 377 -14.45 5.51 21.28
CA ARG A 377 -13.16 6.16 21.02
C ARG A 377 -12.04 5.13 21.17
N THR A 378 -11.15 5.12 20.19
CA THR A 378 -9.94 4.28 20.22
C THR A 378 -8.72 5.16 20.43
N LYS A 379 -7.83 4.78 21.34
CA LYS A 379 -6.54 5.43 21.53
C LYS A 379 -5.43 4.47 21.10
N ILE A 380 -4.57 4.93 20.20
CA ILE A 380 -3.40 4.20 19.72
C ILE A 380 -2.12 4.96 20.07
N ARG A 381 -1.03 4.23 20.27
CA ARG A 381 0.30 4.76 20.54
C ARG A 381 1.30 4.16 19.55
N PRO A 382 1.37 4.69 18.32
CA PRO A 382 2.34 4.24 17.34
C PRO A 382 3.76 4.41 17.89
N GLN A 383 4.63 3.44 17.63
CA GLN A 383 6.04 3.52 18.01
C GLN A 383 6.85 4.03 16.83
N ILE A 384 7.59 5.12 17.05
CA ILE A 384 8.59 5.61 16.11
C ILE A 384 9.83 4.71 16.26
N GLN A 385 10.17 3.99 15.19
CA GLN A 385 11.30 3.07 15.17
C GLN A 385 12.47 3.74 14.44
N GLY A 386 13.52 4.09 15.18
CA GLY A 386 14.76 4.62 14.63
C GLY A 386 14.67 6.07 14.12
N GLU A 387 15.61 6.42 13.26
CA GLU A 387 15.72 7.73 12.62
C GLU A 387 14.89 7.82 11.34
N GLY A 388 14.77 9.02 10.78
CA GLY A 388 14.09 9.25 9.50
C GLY A 388 12.57 9.38 9.59
N TYR A 389 12.02 9.60 10.79
CA TYR A 389 10.61 9.99 10.90
C TYR A 389 10.40 11.42 10.37
N ILE A 390 9.37 11.59 9.54
CA ILE A 390 8.87 12.89 9.09
C ILE A 390 7.45 13.11 9.59
N SER A 391 7.17 14.36 9.96
CA SER A 391 5.84 14.79 10.39
C SER A 391 4.81 14.73 9.27
N MET A 392 3.53 14.81 9.64
CA MET A 392 2.44 14.94 8.67
C MET A 392 2.58 16.21 7.82
N VAL A 393 3.04 17.32 8.42
CA VAL A 393 3.32 18.57 7.70
C VAL A 393 4.38 18.35 6.62
N GLU A 394 5.51 17.74 6.99
CA GLU A 394 6.58 17.44 6.04
C GLU A 394 6.12 16.45 4.97
N SER A 395 5.34 15.42 5.31
CA SER A 395 4.83 14.44 4.34
C SER A 395 4.01 15.07 3.21
N PHE A 396 3.23 16.13 3.51
CA PHE A 396 2.45 16.87 2.51
C PHE A 396 3.25 17.91 1.72
N MET A 397 4.34 18.42 2.31
CA MET A 397 5.25 19.39 1.68
C MET A 397 6.50 18.73 1.09
N LEU A 398 6.62 17.41 1.19
CA LEU A 398 7.82 16.68 0.80
C LEU A 398 8.22 16.91 -0.66
N PRO A 399 7.29 16.98 -1.65
CA PRO A 399 7.67 17.30 -3.03
C PRO A 399 8.38 18.65 -3.13
N GLN A 400 7.86 19.69 -2.48
CA GLN A 400 8.47 21.03 -2.46
C GLN A 400 9.81 21.01 -1.72
N ILE A 401 9.88 20.32 -0.59
CA ILE A 401 11.09 20.18 0.22
C ILE A 401 12.22 19.50 -0.59
N LEU A 402 11.93 18.36 -1.22
CA LEU A 402 12.92 17.62 -2.00
C LEU A 402 13.36 18.38 -3.26
N ALA A 403 12.44 19.08 -3.93
CA ALA A 403 12.77 19.95 -5.06
C ALA A 403 13.64 21.15 -4.65
N HIS A 404 13.41 21.71 -3.46
CA HIS A 404 14.25 22.78 -2.89
C HIS A 404 15.66 22.26 -2.55
N ILE A 405 15.78 21.04 -2.01
CA ILE A 405 17.08 20.40 -1.76
C ILE A 405 17.83 20.11 -3.09
N ALA A 406 17.10 19.76 -4.14
CA ALA A 406 17.63 19.57 -5.50
C ALA A 406 18.75 18.52 -5.62
N ILE A 407 18.71 17.47 -4.78
CA ILE A 407 19.65 16.34 -4.85
C ILE A 407 18.91 15.12 -5.40
N PRO A 408 19.25 14.63 -6.61
CA PRO A 408 18.66 13.39 -7.13
C PRO A 408 19.13 12.19 -6.30
N ALA A 409 18.19 11.46 -5.69
CA ALA A 409 18.48 10.27 -4.90
C ALA A 409 17.20 9.46 -4.60
N ASP A 410 17.40 8.25 -4.08
CA ASP A 410 16.36 7.48 -3.41
C ASP A 410 16.35 7.83 -1.91
N TYR A 411 15.17 8.23 -1.44
CA TYR A 411 14.91 8.59 -0.05
C TYR A 411 13.92 7.61 0.57
N ALA A 412 14.06 7.39 1.87
CA ALA A 412 13.07 6.69 2.66
C ALA A 412 12.80 7.42 3.98
N PHE A 413 11.54 7.49 4.36
CA PHE A 413 11.09 8.17 5.58
C PHE A 413 10.03 7.34 6.29
N TYR A 414 10.03 7.37 7.62
CA TYR A 414 8.90 6.86 8.39
C TYR A 414 7.86 7.96 8.53
N SER A 415 6.59 7.66 8.26
CA SER A 415 5.49 8.60 8.49
C SER A 415 4.27 7.88 9.06
N TYR A 416 3.49 8.60 9.87
CA TYR A 416 2.21 8.08 10.32
C TYR A 416 1.20 7.99 9.16
N GLN A 417 0.49 6.86 9.07
CA GLN A 417 -0.50 6.61 8.02
C GLN A 417 -1.89 6.46 8.65
N THR A 418 -2.73 7.49 8.51
CA THR A 418 -4.10 7.53 9.04
C THR A 418 -4.94 6.31 8.64
N SER A 419 -4.81 5.80 7.41
CA SER A 419 -5.56 4.63 6.93
C SER A 419 -5.28 3.35 7.72
N SER A 420 -4.09 3.22 8.28
CA SER A 420 -3.66 2.02 9.01
C SER A 420 -3.50 2.24 10.53
N GLY A 421 -3.49 3.49 10.98
CA GLY A 421 -3.15 3.84 12.36
C GLY A 421 -1.72 3.42 12.76
N THR A 422 -0.82 3.25 11.79
CA THR A 422 0.55 2.79 12.03
C THR A 422 1.57 3.71 11.37
N ILE A 423 2.79 3.69 11.89
CA ILE A 423 3.93 4.32 11.21
C ILE A 423 4.45 3.33 10.16
N ARG A 424 4.58 3.80 8.93
CA ARG A 424 5.09 3.00 7.81
C ARG A 424 6.20 3.75 7.10
N MET A 425 7.07 2.97 6.46
CA MET A 425 8.15 3.50 5.63
C MET A 425 7.60 3.88 4.26
N ARG A 426 7.73 5.16 3.92
CA ARG A 426 7.50 5.75 2.60
C ARG A 426 8.83 5.80 1.85
N TYR A 427 8.79 5.59 0.54
CA TYR A 427 9.92 5.77 -0.36
C TYR A 427 9.64 6.88 -1.36
N ASP A 428 10.67 7.64 -1.68
CA ASP A 428 10.61 8.76 -2.61
C ASP A 428 11.88 8.74 -3.47
N SER A 429 11.74 8.57 -4.78
CA SER A 429 12.85 8.63 -5.73
C SER A 429 12.75 9.94 -6.50
N LEU A 430 13.75 10.82 -6.33
CA LEU A 430 13.80 12.11 -7.02
C LEU A 430 14.79 12.02 -8.18
N ASP A 431 14.26 12.13 -9.40
CA ASP A 431 15.07 12.15 -10.62
C ASP A 431 15.45 13.58 -11.00
N ALA A 432 16.71 13.74 -11.42
CA ALA A 432 17.21 14.99 -11.97
C ALA A 432 16.38 15.43 -13.19
N PRO A 433 16.19 16.74 -13.39
CA PRO A 433 15.56 17.22 -14.60
C PRO A 433 16.47 16.91 -15.80
N GLY A 434 15.88 16.49 -16.93
CA GLY A 434 16.65 16.16 -18.15
C GLY A 434 17.38 17.34 -18.81
N ARG A 435 17.16 18.56 -18.29
CA ARG A 435 17.82 19.83 -18.64
C ARG A 435 17.90 20.68 -17.36
N GLU A 436 18.81 21.66 -17.31
CA GLU A 436 19.03 22.51 -16.13
C GLU A 436 17.73 23.14 -15.57
N ASP A 437 16.86 23.66 -16.43
CA ASP A 437 15.55 24.23 -16.05
C ASP A 437 14.36 23.28 -16.33
N GLY A 438 14.59 21.98 -16.27
CA GLY A 438 13.57 20.96 -16.50
C GLY A 438 12.74 20.70 -15.24
N PRO A 439 11.55 20.10 -15.39
CA PRO A 439 10.82 19.63 -14.22
C PRO A 439 11.52 18.44 -13.58
N TRP A 440 11.49 18.40 -12.26
CA TRP A 440 11.85 17.23 -11.46
C TRP A 440 10.75 16.17 -11.58
N THR A 441 11.14 14.90 -11.47
CA THR A 441 10.20 13.79 -11.35
C THR A 441 10.40 13.13 -10.00
N LEU A 442 9.34 13.09 -9.20
CA LEU A 442 9.32 12.42 -7.91
C LEU A 442 8.42 11.20 -7.98
N THR A 443 9.00 10.01 -7.80
CA THR A 443 8.24 8.76 -7.68
C THR A 443 8.08 8.41 -6.21
N THR A 444 6.85 8.47 -5.69
CA THR A 444 6.54 8.18 -4.28
C THR A 444 5.82 6.85 -4.14
N ARG A 445 6.24 6.02 -3.17
CA ARG A 445 5.46 4.90 -2.62
C ARG A 445 5.15 5.19 -1.15
N LEU A 446 3.87 5.41 -0.83
CA LEU A 446 3.45 5.79 0.53
C LEU A 446 3.70 4.70 1.58
N ASN A 447 3.81 3.45 1.13
CA ASN A 447 4.38 2.34 1.88
C ASN A 447 4.95 1.30 0.91
N ALA A 448 5.63 0.27 1.42
CA ALA A 448 6.23 -0.80 0.60
C ALA A 448 5.22 -1.54 -0.31
N ASP A 449 3.94 -1.45 -0.01
CA ASP A 449 2.88 -2.18 -0.71
C ASP A 449 1.97 -1.23 -1.51
N ALA A 450 2.16 0.08 -1.35
CA ALA A 450 1.41 1.08 -2.09
C ALA A 450 1.98 1.16 -3.51
N PRO A 451 1.12 1.17 -4.52
CA PRO A 451 1.59 1.39 -5.87
C PRO A 451 2.20 2.81 -5.99
N PRO A 452 3.20 2.99 -6.85
CA PRO A 452 3.88 4.28 -6.97
C PRO A 452 2.94 5.34 -7.56
N GLN A 453 3.09 6.57 -7.08
CA GLN A 453 2.57 7.77 -7.73
C GLN A 453 3.75 8.59 -8.27
N VAL A 454 3.57 9.25 -9.40
CA VAL A 454 4.61 10.05 -10.05
C VAL A 454 4.17 11.50 -10.06
N THR A 455 4.93 12.35 -9.37
CA THR A 455 4.72 13.79 -9.30
C THR A 455 5.73 14.51 -10.18
N THR A 456 5.25 15.32 -11.11
CA THR A 456 6.07 16.26 -11.88
C THR A 456 6.10 17.60 -11.16
N ILE A 457 7.28 18.12 -10.89
CA ILE A 457 7.51 19.33 -10.09
C ILE A 457 8.29 20.32 -10.95
N ALA A 458 7.82 21.56 -11.06
CA ALA A 458 8.55 22.62 -11.74
C ALA A 458 9.86 22.96 -11.01
N PRO A 459 10.83 23.64 -11.67
CA PRO A 459 12.08 24.07 -11.03
C PRO A 459 11.88 24.92 -9.77
N ASP A 460 10.76 25.65 -9.69
CA ASP A 460 10.38 26.49 -8.55
C ASP A 460 9.69 25.72 -7.41
N GLY A 461 9.61 24.39 -7.47
CA GLY A 461 8.95 23.55 -6.47
C GLY A 461 7.43 23.41 -6.64
N ARG A 462 6.80 24.12 -7.59
CA ARG A 462 5.35 23.97 -7.83
C ARG A 462 5.06 22.60 -8.43
N ILE A 463 4.09 21.89 -7.85
CA ILE A 463 3.57 20.65 -8.43
C ILE A 463 2.84 20.99 -9.73
N LEU A 464 3.17 20.29 -10.80
CA LEU A 464 2.51 20.42 -12.10
C LEU A 464 1.46 19.33 -12.33
N LEU A 465 1.74 18.11 -11.87
CA LEU A 465 0.88 16.95 -12.05
C LEU A 465 1.29 15.86 -11.06
N THR A 466 0.34 15.10 -10.52
CA THR A 466 0.62 13.81 -9.89
C THR A 466 -0.23 12.74 -10.55
N LYS A 467 0.42 11.76 -11.18
CA LYS A 467 -0.21 10.57 -11.75
C LYS A 467 -0.27 9.50 -10.67
N LEU A 468 -1.47 9.02 -10.36
CA LEU A 468 -1.66 7.84 -9.52
C LEU A 468 -1.51 6.60 -10.39
N SER A 469 -1.11 5.48 -9.79
CA SER A 469 -1.04 4.21 -10.49
C SER A 469 -2.38 3.83 -11.13
N ASP A 470 -3.47 4.27 -10.49
CA ASP A 470 -4.81 3.97 -10.93
C ASP A 470 -5.33 4.72 -12.18
N GLY A 471 -4.45 5.47 -12.83
CA GLY A 471 -4.80 6.30 -13.98
C GLY A 471 -5.52 7.60 -13.61
N ARG A 472 -5.90 7.79 -12.33
CA ARG A 472 -6.35 9.10 -11.84
C ARG A 472 -5.17 10.06 -11.73
N ARG A 473 -5.49 11.35 -11.75
CA ARG A 473 -4.51 12.43 -11.75
C ARG A 473 -4.93 13.53 -10.80
N TRP A 474 -3.98 14.00 -9.99
CA TRP A 474 -4.09 15.29 -9.32
C TRP A 474 -3.43 16.35 -10.19
N GLU A 475 -4.17 17.41 -10.50
CA GLU A 475 -3.67 18.51 -11.33
C GLU A 475 -4.05 19.85 -10.68
N PRO A 476 -3.10 20.79 -10.54
CA PRO A 476 -3.41 22.14 -10.09
C PRO A 476 -4.45 22.81 -10.99
N ILE A 477 -5.41 23.49 -10.38
CA ILE A 477 -6.47 24.21 -11.07
C ILE A 477 -6.77 25.52 -10.34
N GLN A 478 -7.18 26.57 -11.05
CA GLN A 478 -7.64 27.80 -10.38
C GLN A 478 -9.02 27.59 -9.77
N PHE A 479 -9.31 28.21 -8.63
CA PHE A 479 -10.57 28.02 -7.90
C PHE A 479 -11.81 28.33 -8.77
N GLU A 480 -11.79 29.45 -9.51
CA GLU A 480 -12.91 29.86 -10.37
C GLU A 480 -13.10 28.91 -11.56
N GLN A 481 -12.05 28.25 -12.01
CA GLN A 481 -12.10 27.23 -13.06
C GLN A 481 -12.70 25.94 -12.51
N LEU A 482 -12.27 25.50 -11.33
CA LEU A 482 -12.82 24.34 -10.63
C LEU A 482 -14.34 24.49 -10.40
N VAL A 483 -14.76 25.64 -9.87
CA VAL A 483 -16.20 25.92 -9.64
C VAL A 483 -16.99 25.89 -10.94
N ARG A 484 -16.48 26.49 -12.03
CA ARG A 484 -17.14 26.46 -13.33
C ARG A 484 -17.22 25.04 -13.88
N LEU A 485 -16.15 24.27 -13.80
CA LEU A 485 -16.07 22.88 -14.26
C LEU A 485 -17.11 22.01 -13.55
N TRP A 486 -17.16 22.08 -12.22
CA TRP A 486 -18.10 21.29 -11.42
C TRP A 486 -19.56 21.68 -11.66
N LYS A 487 -19.86 22.98 -11.77
CA LYS A 487 -21.21 23.44 -12.14
C LYS A 487 -21.65 22.93 -13.51
N ASN A 488 -20.77 23.04 -14.50
CA ASN A 488 -21.07 22.58 -15.86
C ASN A 488 -21.32 21.07 -15.93
N LYS A 489 -20.67 20.29 -15.08
CA LYS A 489 -20.87 18.84 -14.95
C LYS A 489 -22.01 18.45 -13.99
N GLY A 490 -22.70 19.41 -13.38
CA GLY A 490 -23.78 19.15 -12.42
C GLY A 490 -23.32 18.52 -11.11
N LEU A 491 -22.06 18.71 -10.72
CA LEU A 491 -21.45 18.11 -9.52
C LEU A 491 -21.70 18.96 -8.27
N PRO A 492 -21.80 18.33 -7.08
CA PRO A 492 -22.18 19.02 -5.84
C PRO A 492 -21.08 19.95 -5.32
N LEU A 493 -21.42 21.22 -5.08
CA LEU A 493 -20.51 22.25 -4.53
C LEU A 493 -20.89 22.72 -3.12
N ASP A 494 -21.95 22.16 -2.54
CA ASP A 494 -22.58 22.57 -1.27
C ASP A 494 -22.06 21.83 -0.04
#